data_AF-A0A5N7MJM4-F1
#
_entry.id   AF-A0A5N7MJM4-F1
#
_cell.length_a   1.000
_cell.length_b   1.000
_cell.length_c   1.000
_cell.angle_alpha   90.00
_cell.angle_beta   90.00
_cell.angle_gamma   90.00
#
_symmetry.space_group_name_H-M   'P 1'
#
loop_
_entity.id
_entity.type
_entity.pdbx_description
1 polymer ?
#
loop_
_entity_poly.entity_id
_entity_poly.type
_entity_poly.pdbx_seq_one_letter_code
_entity_poly.pdbx_strand_id
1 'polypeptide(L)' 'MPKRHHSYVAEGHRGWSIGANSLTASGQSELLKDLGRQLQQNYQNILKEPAPDRIKQLLERLERTRHHDEDGDL' A
#
# COMPACT_ATOMS: atom_id res chain seq x y z
N MET A 1 1.20 41.44 -11.28
CA MET A 1 2.05 40.25 -11.01
C MET A 1 1.29 39.00 -11.40
N PRO A 2 1.84 38.10 -12.23
CA PRO A 2 1.09 36.95 -12.73
C PRO A 2 0.95 35.88 -11.64
N LYS A 3 -0.28 35.43 -11.38
CA LYS A 3 -0.57 34.26 -10.54
C LYS A 3 -0.12 33.02 -11.29
N ARG A 4 0.88 32.30 -10.76
CA ARG A 4 1.34 31.01 -11.28
C ARG A 4 0.23 29.98 -11.11
N HIS A 5 -0.46 29.65 -12.19
CA HIS A 5 -1.20 28.40 -12.30
C HIS A 5 -0.19 27.26 -12.27
N HIS A 6 -0.01 26.63 -11.11
CA HIS A 6 0.59 25.30 -11.04
C HIS A 6 -0.50 24.30 -11.44
N SER A 7 -0.63 24.05 -12.73
CA SER A 7 -1.22 22.81 -13.22
C SER A 7 -0.34 21.67 -12.74
N TYR A 8 -0.72 21.04 -11.63
CA TYR A 8 -0.20 19.75 -11.23
C TYR A 8 -0.64 18.74 -12.29
N VAL A 9 0.14 18.63 -13.35
CA VAL A 9 0.05 17.51 -14.27
C VAL A 9 0.44 16.31 -13.42
N ALA A 10 -0.55 15.49 -13.03
CA ALA A 10 -0.34 14.17 -12.46
C ALA A 10 0.19 13.25 -13.58
N GLU A 11 1.39 13.56 -14.07
CA GLU A 11 2.17 12.76 -14.99
C GLU A 11 2.81 11.64 -14.16
N GLY A 12 2.12 10.52 -14.02
CA GLY A 12 2.67 9.42 -13.22
C GLY A 12 1.82 8.18 -13.03
N HIS A 13 0.52 8.19 -13.33
CA HIS A 13 -0.26 6.95 -13.40
C HIS A 13 -0.40 6.53 -14.85
N ARG A 14 0.75 6.17 -15.45
CA ARG A 14 0.80 5.21 -16.55
C ARG A 14 0.33 3.89 -15.94
N GLY A 15 -1.00 3.75 -15.86
CA GLY A 15 -1.68 2.56 -15.37
C GLY A 15 -1.01 1.33 -15.98
N TRP A 16 -0.89 0.29 -15.18
CA TRP A 16 -0.30 -0.98 -15.59
C TRP A 16 -1.14 -1.57 -16.72
N SER A 17 -0.92 -1.11 -17.94
CA SER A 17 -1.47 -1.72 -19.13
C SER A 17 -0.53 -2.86 -19.45
N ILE A 18 -0.91 -4.08 -19.07
CA ILE A 18 -0.32 -5.28 -19.66
C ILE A 18 -0.67 -5.17 -21.16
N GLY A 19 0.27 -4.64 -21.95
CA GLY A 19 0.16 -4.51 -23.39
C GLY A 19 0.14 -5.90 -24.02
N ALA A 20 -0.97 -6.61 -23.88
CA ALA A 20 -1.20 -7.94 -24.38
C ALA A 20 -1.66 -7.88 -25.84
N ASN A 21 -0.90 -7.22 -26.70
CA ASN A 21 -1.10 -7.30 -28.15
C ASN A 21 -0.59 -8.66 -28.65
N SER A 22 -1.24 -9.76 -28.23
CA SER A 22 -1.16 -11.14 -28.80
C SER A 22 -1.56 -12.26 -27.84
N LEU A 23 -1.79 -12.01 -26.53
CA LEU A 23 -2.11 -13.10 -25.60
C LEU A 23 -3.58 -13.52 -25.74
N THR A 24 -3.80 -14.82 -25.94
CA THR A 24 -5.12 -15.46 -25.81
C THR A 24 -5.66 -15.24 -24.39
N ALA A 25 -6.98 -15.31 -24.22
CA ALA A 25 -7.61 -15.13 -22.89
C ALA A 25 -7.02 -16.08 -21.82
N SER A 26 -6.65 -17.31 -22.21
CA SER A 26 -5.96 -18.25 -21.33
C SER A 26 -4.56 -17.78 -20.93
N GLY A 27 -3.76 -17.29 -21.89
CA GLY A 27 -2.42 -16.76 -21.62
C GLY A 27 -2.44 -15.49 -20.75
N GLN A 28 -3.45 -14.64 -20.90
CA GLN A 28 -3.65 -13.51 -19.99
C GLN A 28 -4.00 -13.98 -18.58
N SER A 29 -4.83 -15.02 -18.44
CA SER A 29 -5.19 -15.57 -17.13
C SER A 29 -4.01 -16.21 -16.40
N GLU A 30 -3.13 -16.90 -17.12
CA GLU A 30 -1.91 -17.50 -16.56
C GLU A 30 -0.91 -16.43 -16.14
N LEU A 31 -0.70 -15.41 -16.98
CA LEU A 31 0.15 -14.27 -16.65
C LEU A 31 -0.33 -13.56 -15.38
N LEU A 32 -1.64 -13.33 -15.24
CA LEU A 32 -2.21 -12.70 -14.05
C LEU A 32 -2.08 -13.59 -12.81
N LYS A 33 -2.22 -14.91 -12.94
CA LYS A 33 -2.00 -15.86 -11.84
C LYS A 33 -0.55 -15.83 -11.36
N ASP A 34 0.40 -15.81 -12.28
CA ASP A 34 1.82 -15.79 -11.94
C ASP A 34 2.24 -14.45 -11.35
N LEU A 35 1.71 -13.34 -11.88
CA LEU A 35 1.87 -12.03 -11.27
C LEU A 35 1.29 -11.99 -9.85
N GLY A 36 0.09 -12.55 -9.65
CA GLY A 36 -0.54 -12.66 -8.33
C GLY A 36 0.33 -13.44 -7.34
N ARG A 37 0.93 -14.56 -7.77
CA ARG A 37 1.86 -15.34 -6.96
C ARG A 37 3.11 -14.55 -6.57
N GLN A 38 3.71 -13.83 -7.53
CA GLN A 38 4.88 -12.98 -7.27
C GLN A 38 4.57 -11.85 -6.28
N LEU A 39 3.44 -11.17 -6.45
CA LEU A 39 3.00 -10.11 -5.54
C LEU A 39 2.77 -10.64 -4.13
N GLN A 40 2.11 -11.80 -4.01
CA GLN A 40 1.86 -12.44 -2.72
C GLN A 40 3.18 -12.82 -2.03
N GLN A 41 4.12 -13.42 -2.75
CA GLN A 41 5.42 -13.81 -2.22
C GLN A 41 6.22 -12.59 -1.75
N ASN A 42 6.25 -11.52 -2.55
CA ASN A 42 6.94 -10.28 -2.19
C ASN A 42 6.32 -9.63 -0.96
N TYR A 43 4.99 -9.59 -0.89
CA TYR A 43 4.28 -9.03 0.27
C TYR A 43 4.54 -9.83 1.54
N GLN A 44 4.56 -11.17 1.46
CA GLN A 44 4.90 -12.03 2.60
C GLN A 44 6.32 -11.80 3.12
N ASN A 45 7.27 -11.46 2.24
CA ASN A 45 8.62 -11.13 2.67
C ASN A 45 8.66 -9.82 3.44
N ILE A 46 7.93 -8.79 2.97
CA ILE A 46 7.82 -7.50 3.67
C ILE A 46 7.16 -7.68 5.04
N LEU A 47 6.13 -8.52 5.16
CA LEU A 47 5.46 -8.78 6.44
C LEU A 47 6.37 -9.46 7.50
N LYS A 48 7.46 -10.09 7.09
CA LYS A 48 8.44 -10.67 8.03
C LYS A 48 9.39 -9.63 8.60
N GLU A 49 9.44 -8.44 8.01
CA GLU A 49 10.25 -7.34 8.53
C GLU A 49 9.62 -6.79 9.81
N PRO A 50 10.42 -6.35 10.79
CA PRO A 50 9.90 -5.76 12.00
C PRO A 50 9.09 -4.50 11.66
N ALA A 51 7.98 -4.28 12.38
CA ALA A 51 7.17 -3.09 12.20
C ALA A 51 8.05 -1.81 12.35
N PRO A 52 7.86 -0.81 11.49
CA PRO A 52 8.55 0.47 11.62
C PRO A 52 8.33 1.09 13.00
N ASP A 53 9.36 1.71 13.56
CA ASP A 53 9.31 2.25 14.93
C ASP A 53 8.22 3.31 15.10
N ARG A 54 7.91 4.06 14.04
CA ARG A 54 6.78 5.00 14.04
C ARG A 54 5.44 4.29 14.29
N ILE A 55 5.23 3.10 13.72
CA ILE A 55 4.01 2.32 13.93
C ILE A 55 3.97 1.80 15.37
N LYS A 56 5.10 1.29 15.90
CA LYS A 56 5.20 0.87 17.30
C LYS A 56 4.85 2.00 18.27
N GLN A 57 5.42 3.20 18.06
CA GLN A 57 5.13 4.38 18.88
C GLN A 57 3.65 4.79 18.82
N LEU A 58 3.01 4.65 17.66
CA LEU A 58 1.58 4.94 17.53
C LEU A 58 0.72 3.90 18.27
N LEU A 59 1.09 2.62 18.20
CA LEU A 59 0.43 1.56 18.96
C LEU A 59 0.57 1.79 20.48
N GLU A 60 1.77 2.12 20.96
CA GLU A 60 2.00 2.44 22.37
C GLU A 60 1.17 3.65 22.84
N ARG A 61 1.01 4.67 21.99
CA ARG A 61 0.15 5.82 22.31
C ARG A 61 -1.32 5.42 22.40
N LEU A 62 -1.80 4.58 21.48
CA LEU A 62 -3.18 4.08 21.49
C LEU A 62 -3.46 3.25 22.75
N GLU A 63 -2.54 2.37 23.13
CA GLU A 63 -2.66 1.57 24.36
C GLU A 63 -2.69 2.46 25.61
N ARG A 64 -1.82 3.48 25.69
CA ARG A 64 -1.82 4.43 26.81
C ARG A 64 -3.11 5.22 26.93
N THR A 65 -3.69 5.67 25.81
CA THR A 65 -4.97 6.38 25.83
C THR A 65 -6.09 5.48 26.35
N ARG A 66 -6.12 4.21 25.92
CA ARG A 66 -7.13 3.25 26.37
C ARG A 66 -7.07 2.99 27.87
N HIS A 67 -5.88 2.83 28.45
CA HIS A 67 -5.73 2.62 29.89
C HIS A 67 -6.13 3.84 30.72
N HIS A 68 -5.94 5.06 30.20
CA HIS A 68 -6.32 6.27 30.90
C HIS A 68 -7.84 6.45 31.02
N ASP A 69 -8.60 5.91 30.06
CA ASP A 69 -10.06 5.93 30.07
C ASP A 69 -10.67 4.84 30.98
N GLU A 70 -9.93 3.76 31.27
CA GLU A 70 -10.38 2.66 32.15
C GLU A 70 -10.07 2.90 33.65
N ASP A 71 -9.05 3.72 33.97
CA ASP A 71 -8.63 4.04 35.35
C ASP A 71 -9.25 5.35 35.91
N GLY A 72 -10.10 6.04 35.14
CA GLY A 72 -10.69 7.35 35.48
C GLY A 72 -12.07 7.33 36.15
N ASP A 73 -12.64 6.16 36.42
CA ASP A 73 -14.02 5.97 36.92
C ASP A 73 -14.10 5.45 38.38
N LEU A 74 -13.24 5.98 39.26
CA LEU A 74 -13.35 5.83 40.73
C LEU A 74 -13.22 7.16 41.47
#